data_AF-A0A1F3NNI4-F1
#
_entry.id   AF-A0A1F3NNI4-F1
#
_cell.length_a   1.000
_cell.length_b   1.000
_cell.length_c   1.000
_cell.angle_alpha   90.00
_cell.angle_beta   90.00
_cell.angle_gamma   90.00
#
_symmetry.space_group_name_H-M   'P 1'
#
loop_
_entity.id
_entity.type
_entity.pdbx_description
1 polymer ?
#
loop_
_entity_poly.entity_id
_entity_poly.type
_entity_poly.pdbx_seq_one_letter_code
_entity_poly.pdbx_strand_id
1 'polypeptide(L)'
;MKSVKFIGFLLIPLLFFSCSGIQKKVEKWGIHEIQLIGTNKGNPYKDVTLSAVFTHPEKEINVTGFYDGNGIYKIRFMPDETGQWTYKTQSNLSELNGITGRFTCTDPLPGNHGPVKVVNTWHFEYSDGTPYYQIGTTCYAWAHQGDSLEELTLKTLSESPFNKLRMCIFPKDYVYNKNEPEYYVFERDQEGNNDFNRFTPEYFHHLEKRLHQLADLGIEADLILFHPYDRWGYAQMPDSVDEFYLKYVISRLSSFRNVWWSAANEFDFMADKTMDDWHRIFEIIYTSDPYGRLRSVHNGAVIYNHEYPWITHASIQSTRFDNALAWREQYKKPVIFDECRYEG
;
A
#
# COMPACT_ATOMS: atom_id res chain seq x y z
N MET A 1 59.16 18.66 41.63
CA MET A 1 58.09 18.99 40.65
C MET A 1 58.02 17.90 39.60
N LYS A 2 57.01 17.03 39.66
CA LYS A 2 56.41 16.26 38.55
C LYS A 2 55.27 15.43 39.16
N SER A 3 54.05 15.94 39.06
CA SER A 3 52.83 15.25 39.50
C SER A 3 52.12 14.69 38.27
N VAL A 4 52.01 13.36 38.22
CA VAL A 4 51.20 12.62 37.24
C VAL A 4 49.74 12.70 37.69
N LYS A 5 48.84 13.17 36.82
CA LYS A 5 47.38 13.12 37.04
C LYS A 5 46.81 11.97 36.20
N PHE A 6 46.29 10.94 36.87
CA PHE A 6 45.40 9.94 36.28
C PHE A 6 44.03 10.58 36.06
N ILE A 7 43.52 10.55 34.83
CA ILE A 7 42.13 10.89 34.49
C ILE A 7 41.39 9.55 34.35
N GLY A 8 40.51 9.25 35.30
CA GLY A 8 39.60 8.12 35.24
C GLY A 8 38.48 8.40 34.24
N PHE A 9 38.34 7.55 33.23
CA PHE A 9 37.15 7.51 32.38
C PHE A 9 36.00 6.87 33.15
N LEU A 10 34.97 7.66 33.45
CA LEU A 10 33.69 7.15 33.92
C LEU A 10 32.91 6.63 32.70
N LEU A 11 32.80 5.30 32.57
CA LEU A 11 31.89 4.65 31.64
C LEU A 11 30.45 4.91 32.12
N ILE A 12 29.72 5.76 31.41
CA ILE A 12 28.26 5.89 31.56
C ILE A 12 27.64 4.75 30.74
N PRO A 13 26.87 3.83 31.35
CA PRO A 13 26.17 2.81 30.57
C PRO A 13 25.02 3.49 29.81
N LEU A 14 25.04 3.40 28.47
CA LEU A 14 23.88 3.69 27.65
C LEU A 14 22.78 2.67 28.00
N LEU A 15 21.80 3.11 28.78
CA LEU A 15 20.53 2.42 28.95
C LEU A 15 19.77 2.54 27.62
N PHE A 16 19.73 1.45 26.85
CA PHE A 16 18.79 1.27 25.74
C PHE A 16 17.37 1.21 26.32
N PHE A 17 16.73 2.36 26.44
CA PHE A 17 15.27 2.41 26.60
C PHE A 17 14.64 2.10 25.23
N SER A 18 14.23 0.85 25.04
CA SER A 18 13.23 0.50 24.03
C SER A 18 11.90 1.13 24.44
N CYS A 19 11.63 2.35 23.98
CA CYS A 19 10.27 2.90 23.99
C CYS A 19 9.56 2.41 22.73
N SER A 20 9.07 1.17 22.75
CA SER A 20 8.01 0.75 21.85
C SER A 20 6.68 1.28 22.41
N GLY A 21 6.06 2.23 21.70
CA GLY A 21 4.69 2.64 21.98
C GLY A 21 3.73 1.51 21.60
N ILE A 22 3.58 0.49 22.45
CA ILE A 22 2.64 -0.60 22.19
C ILE A 22 1.23 -0.03 22.30
N GLN A 23 0.54 0.09 21.17
CA GLN A 23 -0.86 0.46 21.14
C GLN A 23 -1.69 -0.65 21.82
N LYS A 24 -2.15 -0.40 23.05
CA LYS A 24 -2.90 -1.39 23.84
C LYS A 24 -4.32 -1.65 23.32
N LYS A 25 -4.88 -0.69 22.60
CA LYS A 25 -6.23 -0.74 22.01
C LYS A 25 -6.21 -0.19 20.59
N VAL A 26 -6.80 -0.92 19.67
CA VAL A 26 -7.02 -0.53 18.27
C VAL A 26 -8.48 -0.84 17.95
N GLU A 27 -9.13 -0.05 17.10
CA GLU A 27 -10.47 -0.37 16.63
C GLU A 27 -10.44 -1.47 15.56
N LYS A 28 -11.56 -2.20 15.39
CA LYS A 28 -11.77 -3.09 14.25
C LYS A 28 -11.57 -2.29 12.95
N TRP A 29 -10.80 -2.85 12.02
CA TRP A 29 -10.35 -2.21 10.78
C TRP A 29 -9.42 -0.99 10.93
N GLY A 30 -8.93 -0.71 12.14
CA GLY A 30 -7.80 0.19 12.40
C GLY A 30 -6.45 -0.49 12.14
N ILE A 31 -5.35 0.23 12.31
CA ILE A 31 -3.99 -0.33 12.13
C ILE A 31 -3.33 -0.50 13.50
N HIS A 32 -2.96 -1.73 13.84
CA HIS A 32 -2.04 -2.04 14.92
C HIS A 32 -0.61 -2.13 14.36
N GLU A 33 0.25 -1.19 14.75
CA GLU A 33 1.65 -1.15 14.32
C GLU A 33 2.59 -1.64 15.43
N ILE A 34 3.42 -2.63 15.09
CA ILE A 34 4.56 -3.05 15.90
C ILE A 34 5.78 -2.37 15.32
N GLN A 35 6.50 -1.59 16.15
CA GLN A 35 7.80 -1.04 15.80
C GLN A 35 8.91 -1.77 16.57
N LEU A 36 9.92 -2.24 15.83
CA LEU A 36 11.07 -2.96 16.34
C LEU A 36 12.36 -2.26 15.90
N ILE A 37 13.43 -2.46 16.67
CA ILE A 37 14.76 -1.94 16.38
C ILE A 37 15.68 -3.11 16.05
N GLY A 38 16.34 -3.05 14.89
CA GLY A 38 17.29 -4.06 14.42
C GLY A 38 18.50 -3.42 13.76
N THR A 39 19.23 -4.20 12.96
CA THR A 39 20.40 -3.72 12.22
C THR A 39 20.03 -2.69 11.14
N ASN A 40 20.90 -1.71 10.93
CA ASN A 40 20.90 -0.85 9.75
C ASN A 40 22.10 -1.14 8.81
N LYS A 41 22.88 -2.18 9.11
CA LYS A 41 24.04 -2.60 8.32
C LYS A 41 23.62 -3.54 7.17
N GLY A 42 24.42 -3.56 6.11
CA GLY A 42 24.11 -4.38 4.92
C GLY A 42 22.94 -3.79 4.14
N ASN A 43 22.09 -4.64 3.55
CA ASN A 43 20.83 -4.22 2.96
C ASN A 43 19.64 -4.83 3.71
N PRO A 44 19.15 -4.17 4.78
CA PRO A 44 17.97 -4.59 5.53
C PRO A 44 16.73 -4.89 4.69
N TYR A 45 16.55 -4.24 3.54
CA TYR A 45 15.38 -4.47 2.68
C TYR A 45 15.41 -5.85 2.01
N LYS A 46 16.59 -6.41 1.73
CA LYS A 46 16.75 -7.70 1.05
C LYS A 46 17.23 -8.82 1.98
N ASP A 47 18.05 -8.48 2.96
CA ASP A 47 18.78 -9.45 3.78
C ASP A 47 17.98 -9.90 5.02
N VAL A 48 16.92 -9.17 5.39
CA VAL A 48 16.14 -9.42 6.61
C VAL A 48 14.72 -9.82 6.27
N THR A 49 14.31 -10.97 6.80
CA THR A 49 12.92 -11.42 6.75
C THR A 49 12.24 -11.06 8.07
N LEU A 50 11.01 -10.56 8.00
CA LEU A 50 10.21 -10.24 9.18
C LEU A 50 8.75 -10.54 8.88
N SER A 51 8.09 -11.25 9.78
CA SER A 51 6.64 -11.42 9.80
C SER A 51 6.14 -11.56 11.23
N ALA A 52 4.82 -11.57 11.42
CA ALA A 52 4.20 -11.99 12.66
C ALA A 52 2.92 -12.78 12.40
N VAL A 53 2.68 -13.77 13.26
CA VAL A 53 1.40 -14.46 13.34
C VAL A 53 0.56 -13.75 14.41
N PHE A 54 -0.59 -13.23 14.00
CA PHE A 54 -1.60 -12.65 14.87
C PHE A 54 -2.69 -13.69 15.12
N THR A 55 -2.98 -13.95 16.39
CA THR A 55 -3.93 -14.98 16.83
C THR A 55 -5.08 -14.35 17.60
N HIS A 56 -6.29 -14.71 17.20
CA HIS A 56 -7.56 -14.53 17.89
C HIS A 56 -8.18 -15.93 18.12
N PRO A 57 -9.07 -16.14 19.11
CA PRO A 57 -9.65 -17.45 19.38
C PRO A 57 -10.18 -18.23 18.17
N GLU A 58 -10.64 -17.54 17.11
CA GLU A 58 -11.24 -18.18 15.93
C GLU A 58 -10.34 -18.21 14.69
N LYS A 59 -9.24 -17.45 14.68
CA LYS A 59 -8.41 -17.30 13.47
C LYS A 59 -6.95 -16.93 13.76
N GLU A 60 -6.09 -17.29 12.80
CA GLU A 60 -4.70 -16.84 12.74
C GLU A 60 -4.43 -16.15 11.40
N ILE A 61 -3.73 -15.02 11.44
CA ILE A 61 -3.37 -14.24 10.26
C ILE A 61 -1.86 -14.00 10.29
N ASN A 62 -1.17 -14.40 9.22
CA ASN A 62 0.25 -14.12 9.03
C ASN A 62 0.41 -12.82 8.24
N VAL A 63 1.25 -11.91 8.75
CA VAL A 63 1.50 -10.61 8.14
C VAL A 63 3.00 -10.38 8.00
N THR A 64 3.42 -9.99 6.80
CA THR A 64 4.80 -9.62 6.51
C THR A 64 5.12 -8.22 7.04
N GLY A 65 6.27 -8.08 7.68
CA GLY A 65 6.84 -6.81 8.10
C GLY A 65 7.77 -6.20 7.04
N PHE A 66 8.24 -4.99 7.30
CA PHE A 66 9.11 -4.25 6.40
C PHE A 66 10.14 -3.43 7.17
N TYR A 67 11.25 -3.11 6.52
CA TYR A 67 12.23 -2.15 7.01
C TYR A 67 11.78 -0.73 6.66
N ASP A 68 11.91 0.20 7.60
CA ASP A 68 11.41 1.58 7.50
C ASP A 68 12.54 2.62 7.61
N GLY A 69 13.79 2.21 7.32
CA GLY A 69 14.97 3.05 7.45
C GLY A 69 15.52 3.13 8.88
N ASN A 70 16.76 3.59 9.01
CA ASN A 70 17.41 3.91 10.29
C ASN A 70 17.34 2.81 11.38
N GLY A 71 17.40 1.53 10.99
CA GLY A 71 17.32 0.40 11.93
C GLY A 71 15.90 0.10 12.43
N ILE A 72 14.89 0.77 11.88
CA ILE A 72 13.49 0.61 12.26
C ILE A 72 12.84 -0.45 11.36
N TYR A 73 12.14 -1.39 11.99
CA TYR A 73 11.33 -2.38 11.31
C TYR A 73 9.90 -2.29 11.82
N LYS A 74 8.93 -2.51 10.93
CA LYS A 74 7.51 -2.39 11.25
C LYS A 74 6.72 -3.61 10.78
N ILE A 75 5.66 -3.93 11.50
CA ILE A 75 4.62 -4.89 11.10
C ILE A 75 3.29 -4.20 11.35
N ARG A 76 2.42 -4.13 10.33
CA ARG A 76 1.11 -3.49 10.43
C ARG A 76 -0.01 -4.49 10.24
N PHE A 77 -0.82 -4.66 11.28
CA PHE A 77 -1.96 -5.56 11.28
C PHE A 77 -3.28 -4.81 11.36
N MET A 78 -4.23 -5.16 10.49
CA MET A 78 -5.61 -4.66 10.55
C MET A 78 -6.53 -5.74 11.13
N PRO A 79 -6.91 -5.66 12.43
CA PRO A 79 -7.79 -6.66 13.02
C PRO A 79 -9.20 -6.56 12.46
N ASP A 80 -9.81 -7.71 12.18
CA ASP A 80 -11.16 -7.83 11.64
C ASP A 80 -12.16 -8.39 12.67
N GLU A 81 -11.73 -8.70 13.89
CA GLU A 81 -12.61 -9.10 15.01
C GLU A 81 -12.27 -8.36 16.30
N THR A 82 -13.32 -8.02 17.03
CA THR A 82 -13.20 -7.45 18.38
C THR A 82 -12.68 -8.50 19.38
N GLY A 83 -12.07 -8.03 20.46
CA GLY A 83 -11.57 -8.89 21.53
C GLY A 83 -10.05 -8.89 21.65
N GLN A 84 -9.51 -9.88 22.36
CA GLN A 84 -8.08 -9.98 22.59
C GLN A 84 -7.37 -10.62 21.40
N TRP A 85 -6.31 -9.98 20.96
CA TRP A 85 -5.37 -10.51 19.98
C TRP A 85 -3.99 -10.66 20.62
N THR A 86 -3.28 -11.72 20.24
CA THR A 86 -1.87 -11.91 20.57
C THR A 86 -1.06 -12.00 19.30
N TYR A 87 0.23 -11.69 19.37
CA TYR A 87 1.13 -11.89 18.23
C TYR A 87 2.46 -12.52 18.64
N LYS A 88 3.10 -13.17 17.67
CA LYS A 88 4.50 -13.61 17.76
C LYS A 88 5.23 -13.31 16.45
N THR A 89 6.35 -12.62 16.53
CA THR A 89 7.18 -12.29 15.36
C THR A 89 8.06 -13.48 14.94
N GLN A 90 8.40 -13.53 13.65
CA GLN A 90 9.34 -14.47 13.05
C GLN A 90 10.34 -13.69 12.20
N SER A 91 11.64 -13.93 12.39
CA SER A 91 12.71 -13.26 11.64
C SER A 91 13.98 -14.11 11.60
N ASN A 92 14.82 -13.89 10.58
CA ASN A 92 16.19 -14.39 10.55
C ASN A 92 17.13 -13.64 11.50
N LEU A 93 16.73 -12.48 12.05
CA LEU A 93 17.47 -11.74 13.07
C LEU A 93 16.97 -12.08 14.48
N SER A 94 17.90 -12.43 15.37
CA SER A 94 17.58 -12.85 16.73
C SER A 94 16.84 -11.77 17.54
N GLU A 95 17.20 -10.51 17.34
CA GLU A 95 16.63 -9.35 18.00
C GLU A 95 15.23 -8.98 17.52
N LEU A 96 14.80 -9.52 16.36
CA LEU A 96 13.46 -9.32 15.79
C LEU A 96 12.57 -10.58 15.92
N ASN A 97 13.15 -11.74 16.22
CA ASN A 97 12.50 -13.03 16.20
C ASN A 97 11.88 -13.42 17.56
N GLY A 98 10.68 -13.97 17.55
CA GLY A 98 10.03 -14.51 18.76
C GLY A 98 9.53 -13.46 19.73
N ILE A 99 9.46 -12.19 19.33
CA ILE A 99 8.88 -11.11 20.13
C ILE A 99 7.38 -11.36 20.20
N THR A 100 6.82 -11.26 21.41
CA THR A 100 5.40 -11.48 21.65
C THR A 100 4.75 -10.22 22.21
N GLY A 101 3.44 -10.11 21.98
CA GLY A 101 2.64 -9.05 22.57
C GLY A 101 1.15 -9.34 22.44
N ARG A 102 0.36 -8.40 22.94
CA ARG A 102 -1.10 -8.48 22.91
C ARG A 102 -1.72 -7.09 22.82
N PHE A 103 -2.89 -7.02 22.23
CA PHE A 103 -3.70 -5.81 22.18
C PHE A 103 -5.18 -6.17 22.20
N THR A 104 -6.03 -5.19 22.47
CA THR A 104 -7.49 -5.35 22.40
C THR A 104 -8.02 -4.66 21.15
N CYS A 105 -8.71 -5.41 20.30
CA CYS A 105 -9.52 -4.86 19.21
C CYS A 105 -10.88 -4.41 19.78
N THR A 106 -11.20 -3.12 19.66
CA THR A 106 -12.49 -2.55 20.07
C THR A 106 -13.45 -2.46 18.89
N ASP A 107 -14.70 -2.11 19.16
CA ASP A 107 -15.64 -1.72 18.11
C ASP A 107 -15.06 -0.59 17.23
N PRO A 108 -15.46 -0.53 15.95
CA PRO A 108 -15.07 0.56 15.05
C PRO A 108 -15.58 1.91 15.57
N LEU A 109 -14.79 2.97 15.36
CA LEU A 109 -15.19 4.35 15.58
C LEU A 109 -16.27 4.76 14.57
N PRO A 110 -17.09 5.79 14.89
CA PRO A 110 -18.05 6.34 13.94
C PRO A 110 -17.40 6.70 12.60
N GLY A 111 -18.00 6.27 11.49
CA GLY A 111 -17.49 6.49 10.14
C GLY A 111 -16.47 5.44 9.66
N ASN A 112 -16.01 4.54 10.52
CA ASN A 112 -15.20 3.40 10.10
C ASN A 112 -16.09 2.21 9.76
N HIS A 113 -16.40 2.07 8.47
CA HIS A 113 -17.20 0.96 7.92
C HIS A 113 -16.35 -0.27 7.55
N GLY A 114 -15.03 -0.17 7.69
CA GLY A 114 -14.08 -1.19 7.27
C GLY A 114 -13.81 -1.21 5.77
N PRO A 115 -13.13 -2.24 5.26
CA PRO A 115 -12.84 -2.39 3.83
C PRO A 115 -14.09 -2.60 2.97
N VAL A 116 -14.08 -2.10 1.74
CA VAL A 116 -15.08 -2.46 0.72
C VAL A 116 -14.82 -3.87 0.18
N LYS A 117 -15.89 -4.65 -0.04
CA LYS A 117 -15.87 -6.01 -0.61
C LYS A 117 -16.97 -6.18 -1.64
N VAL A 118 -16.83 -7.19 -2.51
CA VAL A 118 -17.87 -7.60 -3.47
C VAL A 118 -18.95 -8.40 -2.75
N VAL A 119 -20.22 -8.12 -3.06
CA VAL A 119 -21.39 -8.87 -2.60
C VAL A 119 -22.44 -9.05 -3.70
N ASN A 120 -23.28 -10.07 -3.54
CA ASN A 120 -24.39 -10.36 -4.47
C ASN A 120 -23.93 -10.37 -5.94
N THR A 121 -22.74 -10.94 -6.19
CA THR A 121 -22.06 -11.07 -7.50
C THR A 121 -21.57 -9.76 -8.12
N TRP A 122 -22.32 -8.67 -8.06
CA TRP A 122 -22.07 -7.45 -8.85
C TRP A 122 -22.07 -6.15 -8.06
N HIS A 123 -22.25 -6.21 -6.75
CA HIS A 123 -22.38 -5.03 -5.90
C HIS A 123 -21.22 -4.93 -4.91
N PHE A 124 -21.13 -3.79 -4.26
CA PHE A 124 -20.14 -3.54 -3.23
C PHE A 124 -20.83 -3.14 -1.94
N GLU A 125 -20.26 -3.57 -0.82
CA GLU A 125 -20.59 -3.09 0.51
C GLU A 125 -19.31 -2.96 1.33
N TYR A 126 -19.35 -2.12 2.35
CA TYR A 126 -18.36 -2.11 3.39
C TYR A 126 -18.45 -3.34 4.29
N SER A 127 -17.41 -3.57 5.08
CA SER A 127 -17.30 -4.76 5.92
C SER A 127 -18.35 -4.81 7.05
N ASP A 128 -18.91 -3.66 7.44
CA ASP A 128 -20.06 -3.56 8.36
C ASP A 128 -21.44 -3.79 7.71
N GLY A 129 -21.50 -4.00 6.40
CA GLY A 129 -22.73 -4.19 5.62
C GLY A 129 -23.31 -2.91 5.03
N THR A 130 -22.69 -1.75 5.24
CA THR A 130 -23.11 -0.48 4.61
C THR A 130 -22.94 -0.56 3.09
N PRO A 131 -23.97 -0.29 2.27
CA PRO A 131 -23.84 -0.30 0.82
C PRO A 131 -22.79 0.69 0.32
N TYR A 132 -21.95 0.26 -0.63
CA TYR A 132 -20.96 1.13 -1.28
C TYR A 132 -21.36 1.40 -2.73
N TYR A 133 -21.87 2.61 -2.99
CA TYR A 133 -22.14 3.09 -4.34
C TYR A 133 -20.96 3.93 -4.81
N GLN A 134 -20.17 3.37 -5.70
CA GLN A 134 -18.96 4.00 -6.17
C GLN A 134 -19.27 5.22 -7.05
N ILE A 135 -18.70 6.37 -6.69
CA ILE A 135 -18.66 7.60 -7.46
C ILE A 135 -17.19 8.04 -7.46
N GLY A 136 -16.45 7.58 -8.47
CA GLY A 136 -15.01 7.80 -8.56
C GLY A 136 -14.62 9.07 -9.30
N THR A 137 -13.39 9.54 -9.04
CA THR A 137 -12.70 10.53 -9.87
C THR A 137 -11.24 10.13 -10.10
N THR A 138 -10.53 10.91 -10.90
CA THR A 138 -9.16 10.65 -11.34
C THR A 138 -8.25 11.81 -10.99
N CYS A 139 -7.22 11.56 -10.17
CA CYS A 139 -6.12 12.49 -9.95
C CYS A 139 -4.79 11.73 -9.91
N TYR A 140 -4.35 11.20 -11.06
CA TYR A 140 -3.26 10.22 -11.13
C TYR A 140 -2.02 10.55 -10.31
N ALA A 141 -1.48 11.77 -10.40
CA ALA A 141 -0.21 12.11 -9.77
C ALA A 141 -0.33 13.16 -8.68
N TRP A 142 -1.50 13.27 -8.05
CA TRP A 142 -1.78 14.34 -7.09
C TRP A 142 -0.78 14.34 -5.92
N ALA A 143 -0.44 13.17 -5.38
CA ALA A 143 0.52 12.97 -4.29
C ALA A 143 2.00 13.19 -4.67
N HIS A 144 2.25 13.72 -5.88
CA HIS A 144 3.58 14.05 -6.41
C HIS A 144 3.66 15.53 -6.82
N GLN A 145 2.66 16.35 -6.48
CA GLN A 145 2.59 17.76 -6.89
C GLN A 145 3.11 18.74 -5.83
N GLY A 146 3.57 18.22 -4.69
CA GLY A 146 4.07 19.00 -3.57
C GLY A 146 2.94 19.48 -2.66
N ASP A 147 3.29 19.77 -1.40
CA ASP A 147 2.33 19.98 -0.32
C ASP A 147 1.22 20.99 -0.65
N SER A 148 1.53 22.11 -1.30
CA SER A 148 0.52 23.15 -1.58
C SER A 148 -0.59 22.68 -2.52
N LEU A 149 -0.26 21.94 -3.58
CA LEU A 149 -1.25 21.41 -4.52
C LEU A 149 -1.97 20.17 -3.98
N GLU A 150 -1.26 19.37 -3.17
CA GLU A 150 -1.85 18.22 -2.48
C GLU A 150 -2.91 18.64 -1.46
N GLU A 151 -2.63 19.65 -0.64
CA GLU A 151 -3.63 20.19 0.30
C GLU A 151 -4.82 20.83 -0.42
N LEU A 152 -4.59 21.51 -1.55
CA LEU A 152 -5.68 22.03 -2.39
C LEU A 152 -6.52 20.89 -2.99
N THR A 153 -5.89 19.78 -3.37
CA THR A 153 -6.58 18.59 -3.87
C THR A 153 -7.46 17.99 -2.78
N LEU A 154 -6.95 17.82 -1.56
CA LEU A 154 -7.72 17.31 -0.42
C LEU A 154 -8.91 18.22 -0.08
N LYS A 155 -8.72 19.55 -0.08
CA LYS A 155 -9.81 20.51 0.09
C LYS A 155 -10.88 20.33 -0.99
N THR A 156 -10.47 20.22 -2.25
CA THR A 156 -11.39 20.04 -3.38
C THR A 156 -12.17 18.73 -3.24
N LEU A 157 -11.49 17.63 -2.88
CA LEU A 157 -12.11 16.34 -2.65
C LEU A 157 -13.13 16.38 -1.50
N SER A 158 -12.82 17.08 -0.41
CA SER A 158 -13.73 17.22 0.75
C SER A 158 -15.03 17.97 0.43
N GLU A 159 -15.03 18.78 -0.63
CA GLU A 159 -16.20 19.53 -1.12
C GLU A 159 -16.88 18.81 -2.31
N SER A 160 -16.35 17.66 -2.72
CA SER A 160 -16.82 16.87 -3.88
C SER A 160 -17.65 15.65 -3.45
N PRO A 161 -18.45 15.06 -4.36
CA PRO A 161 -19.22 13.86 -4.06
C PRO A 161 -18.41 12.56 -4.21
N PHE A 162 -17.12 12.64 -4.54
CA PHE A 162 -16.33 11.47 -4.90
C PHE A 162 -15.94 10.65 -3.67
N ASN A 163 -16.10 9.33 -3.75
CA ASN A 163 -15.71 8.38 -2.70
C ASN A 163 -14.67 7.35 -3.16
N LYS A 164 -14.15 7.49 -4.39
CA LYS A 164 -12.97 6.76 -4.86
C LYS A 164 -12.06 7.68 -5.67
N LEU A 165 -10.76 7.53 -5.50
CA LEU A 165 -9.75 8.25 -6.27
C LEU A 165 -8.78 7.29 -6.94
N ARG A 166 -8.67 7.33 -8.28
CA ARG A 166 -7.58 6.68 -9.00
C ARG A 166 -6.30 7.49 -8.86
N MET A 167 -5.24 6.86 -8.33
CA MET A 167 -3.96 7.51 -8.10
C MET A 167 -2.77 6.55 -8.29
N CYS A 168 -1.67 7.08 -8.80
CA CYS A 168 -0.43 6.37 -9.08
C CYS A 168 0.49 6.38 -7.86
N ILE A 169 1.06 5.20 -7.54
CA ILE A 169 2.19 5.13 -6.62
C ILE A 169 3.39 5.83 -7.28
N PHE A 170 3.83 5.37 -8.45
CA PHE A 170 4.90 6.06 -9.16
C PHE A 170 4.50 7.48 -9.64
N PRO A 171 5.46 8.42 -9.75
CA PRO A 171 5.22 9.72 -10.36
C PRO A 171 4.88 9.57 -11.85
N LYS A 172 4.16 10.56 -12.41
CA LYS A 172 3.64 10.53 -13.79
C LYS A 172 4.35 11.55 -14.67
N ASP A 173 5.01 11.10 -15.73
CA ASP A 173 5.43 11.97 -16.84
C ASP A 173 4.41 11.90 -17.99
N TYR A 174 3.78 13.03 -18.33
CA TYR A 174 2.82 13.08 -19.42
C TYR A 174 2.64 14.51 -19.97
N VAL A 175 1.88 14.68 -21.04
CA VAL A 175 1.46 16.02 -21.48
C VAL A 175 0.74 16.72 -20.32
N TYR A 176 1.15 17.96 -20.02
CA TYR A 176 0.69 18.78 -18.88
C TYR A 176 1.08 18.28 -17.47
N ASN A 177 1.90 17.23 -17.37
CA ASN A 177 2.50 16.82 -16.10
C ASN A 177 4.00 16.58 -16.29
N LYS A 178 4.80 17.58 -15.92
CA LYS A 178 6.27 17.58 -16.05
C LYS A 178 7.00 17.89 -14.75
N ASN A 179 6.26 18.10 -13.66
CA ASN A 179 6.82 18.42 -12.34
C ASN A 179 7.70 17.26 -11.87
N GLU A 180 8.86 17.56 -11.27
CA GLU A 180 9.64 16.54 -10.56
C GLU A 180 8.97 16.27 -9.21
N PRO A 181 8.89 14.99 -8.78
CA PRO A 181 8.39 14.66 -7.46
C PRO A 181 9.40 15.10 -6.39
N GLU A 182 8.89 15.42 -5.20
CA GLU A 182 9.71 15.74 -4.03
C GLU A 182 10.44 14.50 -3.50
N TYR A 183 9.79 13.34 -3.56
CA TYR A 183 10.31 12.07 -3.09
C TYR A 183 10.29 11.01 -4.20
N TYR A 184 11.31 10.15 -4.24
CA TYR A 184 11.41 9.02 -5.18
C TYR A 184 11.21 7.70 -4.43
N VAL A 185 10.63 6.70 -5.11
CA VAL A 185 10.32 5.40 -4.49
C VAL A 185 11.58 4.66 -4.02
N PHE A 186 12.63 4.74 -4.83
CA PHE A 186 13.94 4.16 -4.56
C PHE A 186 14.95 5.25 -4.24
N GLU A 187 15.97 4.91 -3.45
CA GLU A 187 17.13 5.78 -3.29
C GLU A 187 17.77 6.04 -4.66
N ARG A 188 18.40 7.19 -4.86
CA ARG A 188 19.06 7.55 -6.13
C ARG A 188 20.55 7.81 -5.93
N ASP A 189 21.36 7.40 -6.90
CA ASP A 189 22.80 7.70 -6.93
C ASP A 189 23.08 9.18 -7.27
N GLN A 190 24.36 9.56 -7.35
CA GLN A 190 24.76 10.94 -7.62
C GLN A 190 24.41 11.39 -9.04
N GLU A 191 24.27 10.43 -9.96
CA GLU A 191 23.87 10.61 -11.35
C GLU A 191 22.35 10.64 -11.52
N GLY A 192 21.59 10.33 -10.47
CA GLY A 192 20.13 10.29 -10.47
C GLY A 192 19.55 8.95 -10.97
N ASN A 193 20.30 7.87 -11.03
CA ASN A 193 19.72 6.55 -11.30
C ASN A 193 19.13 5.94 -10.02
N ASN A 194 18.08 5.15 -10.15
CA ASN A 194 17.50 4.44 -9.00
C ASN A 194 18.45 3.32 -8.53
N ASP A 195 18.71 3.26 -7.23
CA ASP A 195 19.17 2.04 -6.57
C ASP A 195 17.96 1.14 -6.28
N PHE A 196 17.65 0.26 -7.23
CA PHE A 196 16.57 -0.72 -7.10
C PHE A 196 16.75 -1.77 -5.97
N ASN A 197 17.77 -1.61 -5.13
CA ASN A 197 17.96 -2.41 -3.93
C ASN A 197 17.49 -1.71 -2.65
N ARG A 198 17.18 -0.41 -2.69
CA ARG A 198 16.85 0.39 -1.50
C ARG A 198 15.68 1.32 -1.76
N PHE A 199 14.73 1.33 -0.83
CA PHE A 199 13.59 2.23 -0.85
C PHE A 199 13.91 3.51 -0.08
N THR A 200 13.23 4.61 -0.44
CA THR A 200 13.27 5.87 0.32
C THR A 200 12.11 5.90 1.32
N PRO A 201 12.33 5.74 2.64
CA PRO A 201 11.25 5.72 3.63
C PRO A 201 10.34 6.95 3.59
N GLU A 202 10.91 8.13 3.35
CA GLU A 202 10.22 9.42 3.33
C GLU A 202 9.13 9.47 2.26
N TYR A 203 9.38 8.85 1.09
CA TYR A 203 8.37 8.69 0.04
C TYR A 203 7.14 7.92 0.56
N PHE A 204 7.37 6.81 1.26
CA PHE A 204 6.27 5.98 1.76
C PHE A 204 5.57 6.63 2.95
N HIS A 205 6.28 7.34 3.83
CA HIS A 205 5.66 8.11 4.90
C HIS A 205 4.72 9.18 4.34
N HIS A 206 5.14 9.87 3.27
CA HIS A 206 4.30 10.84 2.57
C HIS A 206 3.06 10.21 1.96
N LEU A 207 3.22 9.12 1.21
CA LEU A 207 2.09 8.40 0.62
C LEU A 207 1.11 7.91 1.70
N GLU A 208 1.62 7.30 2.77
CA GLU A 208 0.82 6.83 3.92
C GLU A 208 0.01 7.95 4.58
N LYS A 209 0.61 9.13 4.75
CA LYS A 209 -0.10 10.34 5.22
C LYS A 209 -1.27 10.67 4.28
N ARG A 210 -1.05 10.65 2.97
CA ARG A 210 -2.11 10.93 1.98
C ARG A 210 -3.21 9.88 1.99
N LEU A 211 -2.88 8.60 2.20
CA LEU A 211 -3.89 7.53 2.33
C LEU A 211 -4.75 7.69 3.58
N HIS A 212 -4.14 8.08 4.71
CA HIS A 212 -4.89 8.41 5.92
C HIS A 212 -5.85 9.59 5.69
N GLN A 213 -5.38 10.66 5.04
CA GLN A 213 -6.23 11.81 4.73
C GLN A 213 -7.39 11.45 3.80
N LEU A 214 -7.18 10.57 2.80
CA LEU A 214 -8.27 10.06 1.98
C LEU A 214 -9.25 9.20 2.81
N ALA A 215 -8.75 8.36 3.71
CA ALA A 215 -9.60 7.55 4.59
C ALA A 215 -10.46 8.42 5.52
N ASP A 216 -9.91 9.51 6.05
CA ASP A 216 -10.63 10.47 6.90
C ASP A 216 -11.73 11.22 6.13
N LEU A 217 -11.57 11.38 4.81
CA LEU A 217 -12.59 11.93 3.91
C LEU A 217 -13.62 10.89 3.43
N GLY A 218 -13.47 9.61 3.82
CA GLY A 218 -14.33 8.53 3.32
C GLY A 218 -14.07 8.16 1.85
N ILE A 219 -12.84 8.37 1.38
CA ILE A 219 -12.42 8.13 -0.01
C ILE A 219 -11.55 6.86 -0.08
N GLU A 220 -11.97 5.93 -0.93
CA GLU A 220 -11.19 4.76 -1.33
C GLU A 220 -10.02 5.18 -2.23
N ALA A 221 -8.81 4.80 -1.86
CA ALA A 221 -7.60 4.98 -2.65
C ALA A 221 -7.41 3.79 -3.59
N ASP A 222 -7.70 4.00 -4.88
CA ASP A 222 -7.48 3.02 -5.94
C ASP A 222 -6.06 3.17 -6.47
N LEU A 223 -5.16 2.37 -5.89
CA LEU A 223 -3.72 2.48 -6.06
C LEU A 223 -3.24 1.77 -7.31
N ILE A 224 -2.82 2.57 -8.28
CA ILE A 224 -2.17 2.13 -9.51
C ILE A 224 -0.72 1.76 -9.20
N LEU A 225 -0.43 0.46 -9.24
CA LEU A 225 0.87 -0.11 -8.90
C LEU A 225 1.91 0.11 -10.01
N PHE A 226 1.49 0.06 -11.28
CA PHE A 226 2.32 0.29 -12.46
C PHE A 226 1.59 1.13 -13.52
N HIS A 227 2.31 1.88 -14.35
CA HIS A 227 1.74 2.63 -15.47
C HIS A 227 2.82 3.04 -16.49
N PRO A 228 2.46 3.33 -17.76
CA PRO A 228 3.44 3.65 -18.81
C PRO A 228 3.97 5.10 -18.76
N TYR A 229 3.42 5.95 -17.89
CA TYR A 229 3.71 7.39 -17.85
C TYR A 229 5.01 7.71 -17.10
N ASP A 230 6.15 7.37 -17.67
CA ASP A 230 7.39 7.33 -16.92
C ASP A 230 8.59 7.90 -17.69
N ARG A 231 9.47 8.58 -16.94
CA ARG A 231 10.80 8.99 -17.39
C ARG A 231 11.92 8.62 -16.40
N TRP A 232 11.58 8.00 -15.29
CA TRP A 232 12.51 7.65 -14.20
C TRP A 232 12.92 6.17 -14.24
N GLY A 233 12.33 5.35 -15.11
CA GLY A 233 12.70 3.95 -15.32
C GLY A 233 11.88 2.95 -14.49
N TYR A 234 10.83 3.39 -13.81
CA TYR A 234 9.90 2.52 -13.07
C TYR A 234 9.07 1.63 -13.99
N ALA A 235 8.75 2.09 -15.20
CA ALA A 235 7.98 1.29 -16.16
C ALA A 235 8.78 0.09 -16.71
N GLN A 236 10.11 0.14 -16.59
CA GLN A 236 11.07 -0.77 -17.24
C GLN A 236 11.89 -1.57 -16.21
N MET A 237 11.41 -1.62 -14.96
CA MET A 237 12.05 -2.42 -13.92
C MET A 237 12.05 -3.91 -14.31
N PRO A 238 13.15 -4.64 -14.07
CA PRO A 238 13.18 -6.08 -14.30
C PRO A 238 12.29 -6.82 -13.30
N ASP A 239 11.87 -8.03 -13.64
CA ASP A 239 10.91 -8.84 -12.86
C ASP A 239 11.24 -8.96 -11.36
N SER A 240 12.53 -9.15 -11.04
CA SER A 240 12.99 -9.26 -9.65
C SER A 240 12.82 -7.97 -8.86
N VAL A 241 12.87 -6.81 -9.53
CA VAL A 241 12.63 -5.50 -8.92
C VAL A 241 11.13 -5.23 -8.81
N ASP A 242 10.31 -5.63 -9.80
CA ASP A 242 8.85 -5.58 -9.67
C ASP A 242 8.39 -6.36 -8.43
N GLU A 243 8.87 -7.60 -8.25
CA GLU A 243 8.51 -8.45 -7.13
C GLU A 243 8.95 -7.84 -5.79
N PHE A 244 10.18 -7.33 -5.74
CA PHE A 244 10.72 -6.67 -4.56
C PHE A 244 9.89 -5.43 -4.18
N TYR A 245 9.53 -4.60 -5.16
CA TYR A 245 8.65 -3.45 -5.00
C TYR A 245 7.25 -3.85 -4.52
N LEU A 246 6.60 -4.82 -5.17
CA LEU A 246 5.25 -5.24 -4.84
C LEU A 246 5.16 -5.78 -3.41
N LYS A 247 6.09 -6.68 -3.02
CA LYS A 247 6.12 -7.22 -1.66
C LYS A 247 6.30 -6.12 -0.62
N TYR A 248 7.15 -5.15 -0.90
CA TYR A 248 7.37 -4.02 -0.01
C TYR A 248 6.12 -3.12 0.09
N VAL A 249 5.57 -2.65 -1.02
CA VAL A 249 4.34 -1.82 -1.06
C VAL A 249 3.19 -2.49 -0.34
N ILE A 250 2.92 -3.77 -0.64
CA ILE A 250 1.78 -4.48 -0.06
C ILE A 250 1.99 -4.69 1.45
N SER A 251 3.20 -5.03 1.90
CA SER A 251 3.49 -5.15 3.34
C SER A 251 3.27 -3.84 4.11
N ARG A 252 3.49 -2.69 3.46
CA ARG A 252 3.28 -1.36 4.06
C ARG A 252 1.82 -0.93 4.06
N LEU A 253 1.13 -1.13 2.94
CA LEU A 253 -0.12 -0.45 2.62
C LEU A 253 -1.36 -1.35 2.70
N SER A 254 -1.22 -2.68 2.70
CA SER A 254 -2.38 -3.59 2.76
C SER A 254 -3.23 -3.44 4.03
N SER A 255 -2.65 -2.94 5.14
CA SER A 255 -3.38 -2.65 6.38
C SER A 255 -4.29 -1.42 6.31
N PHE A 256 -4.15 -0.56 5.30
CA PHE A 256 -5.01 0.61 5.11
C PHE A 256 -6.37 0.17 4.58
N ARG A 257 -7.43 0.43 5.36
CA ARG A 257 -8.76 -0.13 5.07
C ARG A 257 -9.37 0.35 3.75
N ASN A 258 -8.98 1.54 3.28
CA ASN A 258 -9.50 2.21 2.09
C ASN A 258 -8.65 1.94 0.83
N VAL A 259 -7.72 0.97 0.84
CA VAL A 259 -6.85 0.67 -0.30
C VAL A 259 -7.47 -0.37 -1.23
N TRP A 260 -7.47 -0.08 -2.53
CA TRP A 260 -7.71 -1.03 -3.61
C TRP A 260 -6.45 -1.15 -4.48
N TRP A 261 -6.22 -2.32 -5.07
CA TRP A 261 -5.09 -2.58 -5.96
C TRP A 261 -5.52 -2.50 -7.43
N SER A 262 -5.08 -1.46 -8.14
CA SER A 262 -5.09 -1.45 -9.60
C SER A 262 -3.71 -1.87 -10.08
N ALA A 263 -3.58 -3.12 -10.55
CA ALA A 263 -2.28 -3.67 -10.97
C ALA A 263 -1.57 -2.75 -11.98
N ALA A 264 -2.32 -2.15 -12.89
CA ALA A 264 -1.81 -1.03 -13.67
C ALA A 264 -2.91 -0.09 -14.16
N ASN A 265 -2.48 1.09 -14.63
CA ASN A 265 -3.24 1.91 -15.57
C ASN A 265 -2.66 1.70 -16.97
N GLU A 266 -3.52 1.36 -17.93
CA GLU A 266 -3.14 1.08 -19.33
C GLU A 266 -2.04 0.01 -19.42
N PHE A 267 -2.31 -1.16 -18.81
CA PHE A 267 -1.34 -2.25 -18.67
C PHE A 267 -0.72 -2.69 -20.01
N ASP A 268 -1.49 -2.66 -21.09
CA ASP A 268 -1.07 -3.07 -22.43
C ASP A 268 -0.20 -2.03 -23.15
N PHE A 269 -0.02 -0.84 -22.58
CA PHE A 269 0.95 0.15 -23.07
C PHE A 269 2.32 0.01 -22.39
N MET A 270 2.46 -0.87 -21.40
CA MET A 270 3.74 -1.22 -20.79
C MET A 270 4.49 -2.21 -21.67
N ALA A 271 5.21 -1.69 -22.68
CA ALA A 271 5.82 -2.50 -23.74
C ALA A 271 6.77 -3.61 -23.26
N ASP A 272 7.40 -3.44 -22.09
CA ASP A 272 8.33 -4.41 -21.51
C ASP A 272 7.66 -5.50 -20.67
N LYS A 273 6.33 -5.50 -20.52
CA LYS A 273 5.58 -6.49 -19.74
C LYS A 273 4.63 -7.30 -20.61
N THR A 274 4.85 -8.61 -20.65
CA THR A 274 4.00 -9.59 -21.34
C THR A 274 2.78 -9.98 -20.49
N MET A 275 1.85 -10.76 -21.04
CA MET A 275 0.72 -11.25 -20.23
C MET A 275 1.14 -12.19 -19.10
N ASP A 276 2.22 -12.96 -19.29
CA ASP A 276 2.74 -13.82 -18.24
C ASP A 276 3.35 -12.99 -17.10
N ASP A 277 3.93 -11.83 -17.40
CA ASP A 277 4.36 -10.87 -16.38
C ASP A 277 3.18 -10.33 -15.58
N TRP A 278 2.07 -10.00 -16.24
CA TRP A 278 0.86 -9.58 -15.53
C TRP A 278 0.25 -10.69 -14.68
N HIS A 279 0.28 -11.95 -15.14
CA HIS A 279 -0.12 -13.11 -14.32
C HIS A 279 0.75 -13.22 -13.06
N ARG A 280 2.08 -13.14 -13.22
CA ARG A 280 3.05 -13.15 -12.11
C ARG A 280 2.82 -12.00 -11.14
N ILE A 281 2.63 -10.78 -11.64
CA ILE A 281 2.32 -9.58 -10.83
C ILE A 281 1.06 -9.81 -9.99
N PHE A 282 0.00 -10.33 -10.60
CA PHE A 282 -1.23 -10.62 -9.87
C PHE A 282 -1.09 -11.73 -8.83
N GLU A 283 -0.29 -12.76 -9.11
CA GLU A 283 0.02 -13.80 -8.13
C GLU A 283 0.74 -13.20 -6.91
N ILE A 284 1.70 -12.30 -7.13
CA ILE A 284 2.40 -11.59 -6.03
C ILE A 284 1.41 -10.73 -5.24
N ILE A 285 0.54 -9.96 -5.93
CA ILE A 285 -0.47 -9.12 -5.26
C ILE A 285 -1.39 -9.98 -4.39
N TYR A 286 -1.92 -11.06 -4.97
CA TYR A 286 -2.87 -11.95 -4.30
C TYR A 286 -2.26 -12.67 -3.10
N THR A 287 -1.02 -13.14 -3.22
CA THR A 287 -0.36 -13.91 -2.15
C THR A 287 0.26 -13.04 -1.06
N SER A 288 0.56 -11.77 -1.35
CA SER A 288 1.18 -10.85 -0.39
C SER A 288 0.17 -10.06 0.44
N ASP A 289 -1.10 -9.98 0.02
CA ASP A 289 -2.15 -9.23 0.71
C ASP A 289 -2.98 -10.14 1.63
N PRO A 290 -2.78 -10.08 2.97
CA PRO A 290 -3.47 -10.97 3.90
C PRO A 290 -4.94 -10.58 4.12
N TYR A 291 -5.40 -9.44 3.58
CA TYR A 291 -6.75 -8.92 3.80
C TYR A 291 -7.66 -9.05 2.58
N GLY A 292 -7.12 -9.50 1.43
CA GLY A 292 -7.90 -9.72 0.21
C GLY A 292 -8.56 -8.46 -0.33
N ARG A 293 -7.82 -7.34 -0.39
CA ARG A 293 -8.32 -6.07 -0.94
C ARG A 293 -8.88 -6.25 -2.34
N LEU A 294 -9.79 -5.35 -2.71
CA LEU A 294 -10.25 -5.28 -4.09
C LEU A 294 -9.06 -5.09 -5.02
N ARG A 295 -8.98 -5.93 -6.04
CA ARG A 295 -7.90 -5.94 -7.02
C ARG A 295 -8.41 -6.11 -8.45
N SER A 296 -7.88 -5.30 -9.36
CA SER A 296 -8.18 -5.30 -10.80
C SER A 296 -7.03 -4.74 -11.63
N VAL A 297 -7.23 -4.54 -12.92
CA VAL A 297 -6.30 -3.91 -13.87
C VAL A 297 -7.09 -3.12 -14.91
N HIS A 298 -6.58 -1.94 -15.25
CA HIS A 298 -7.18 -1.00 -16.20
C HIS A 298 -6.50 -1.07 -17.57
N ASN A 299 -7.29 -1.18 -18.63
CA ASN A 299 -6.82 -1.30 -20.02
C ASN A 299 -6.52 0.05 -20.68
N GLY A 300 -5.63 0.02 -21.67
CA GLY A 300 -5.51 0.96 -22.77
C GLY A 300 -6.42 0.49 -23.91
N ALA A 301 -5.84 -0.22 -24.88
CA ALA A 301 -6.55 -0.78 -26.03
C ALA A 301 -7.00 -2.24 -25.82
N VAL A 302 -6.22 -3.05 -25.09
CA VAL A 302 -6.47 -4.49 -24.90
C VAL A 302 -7.17 -4.73 -23.58
N ILE A 303 -8.33 -5.38 -23.59
CA ILE A 303 -9.05 -5.74 -22.37
C ILE A 303 -8.45 -7.02 -21.77
N TYR A 304 -8.02 -6.94 -20.50
CA TYR A 304 -7.54 -8.08 -19.74
C TYR A 304 -8.66 -9.10 -19.49
N ASN A 305 -8.33 -10.38 -19.31
CA ASN A 305 -9.35 -11.37 -18.94
C ASN A 305 -9.76 -11.22 -17.47
N HIS A 306 -10.86 -10.50 -17.21
CA HIS A 306 -11.37 -10.30 -15.84
C HIS A 306 -12.05 -11.55 -15.23
N GLU A 307 -12.14 -12.68 -15.93
CA GLU A 307 -12.67 -13.94 -15.38
C GLU A 307 -11.71 -14.58 -14.37
N TYR A 308 -10.40 -14.30 -14.45
CA TYR A 308 -9.40 -14.91 -13.57
C TYR A 308 -9.74 -14.76 -12.07
N PRO A 309 -9.53 -15.79 -11.23
CA PRO A 309 -9.95 -15.80 -9.81
C PRO A 309 -9.22 -14.73 -8.97
N TRP A 310 -7.99 -14.43 -9.38
CA TRP A 310 -7.38 -13.11 -9.46
C TRP A 310 -8.11 -11.79 -9.28
N ILE A 311 -9.25 -11.65 -9.92
CA ILE A 311 -9.81 -10.34 -10.22
C ILE A 311 -11.09 -10.23 -9.42
N THR A 312 -11.22 -9.15 -8.67
CA THR A 312 -12.42 -8.90 -7.86
C THR A 312 -13.52 -8.20 -8.66
N HIS A 313 -13.14 -7.31 -9.57
CA HIS A 313 -14.04 -6.53 -10.41
C HIS A 313 -13.34 -6.19 -11.74
N ALA A 314 -14.10 -5.86 -12.77
CA ALA A 314 -13.54 -5.32 -14.01
C ALA A 314 -13.38 -3.81 -13.91
N SER A 315 -12.15 -3.31 -14.05
CA SER A 315 -11.80 -1.88 -14.13
C SER A 315 -11.51 -1.55 -15.60
N ILE A 316 -12.41 -0.82 -16.26
CA ILE A 316 -12.42 -0.69 -17.72
C ILE A 316 -12.22 0.75 -18.18
N GLN A 317 -11.34 0.93 -19.17
CA GLN A 317 -11.31 2.12 -20.03
C GLN A 317 -12.20 1.90 -21.24
N SER A 318 -13.36 2.56 -21.31
CA SER A 318 -14.24 2.51 -22.49
C SER A 318 -15.31 3.58 -22.47
N THR A 319 -15.77 3.98 -23.66
CA THR A 319 -17.02 4.75 -23.85
C THR A 319 -18.20 3.87 -24.27
N ARG A 320 -17.99 2.55 -24.41
CA ARG A 320 -19.00 1.57 -24.83
C ARG A 320 -19.79 1.04 -23.65
N PHE A 321 -20.57 1.91 -23.02
CA PHE A 321 -21.42 1.55 -21.87
C PHE A 321 -22.48 0.49 -22.20
N ASP A 322 -22.82 0.32 -23.48
CA ASP A 322 -23.70 -0.75 -23.96
C ASP A 322 -23.18 -2.16 -23.65
N ASN A 323 -21.87 -2.32 -23.45
CA ASN A 323 -21.27 -3.60 -23.07
C ASN A 323 -21.37 -3.93 -21.57
N ALA A 324 -21.84 -3.00 -20.72
CA ALA A 324 -21.84 -3.20 -19.27
C ALA A 324 -22.56 -4.49 -18.84
N LEU A 325 -23.73 -4.78 -19.42
CA LEU A 325 -24.49 -6.00 -19.10
C LEU A 325 -23.77 -7.25 -19.63
N ALA A 326 -23.24 -7.21 -20.84
CA ALA A 326 -22.51 -8.33 -21.43
C ALA A 326 -21.27 -8.70 -20.59
N TRP A 327 -20.48 -7.71 -20.16
CA TRP A 327 -19.32 -7.92 -19.30
C TRP A 327 -19.70 -8.40 -17.90
N ARG A 328 -20.77 -7.88 -17.29
CA ARG A 328 -21.27 -8.37 -16.00
C ARG A 328 -21.69 -9.83 -16.07
N GLU A 329 -22.34 -10.24 -17.16
CA GLU A 329 -22.76 -11.61 -17.39
C GLU A 329 -21.59 -12.54 -17.71
N GLN A 330 -20.63 -12.08 -18.51
CA GLN A 330 -19.42 -12.83 -18.85
C GLN A 330 -18.54 -13.05 -17.60
N TYR A 331 -18.17 -11.97 -16.92
CA TYR A 331 -17.19 -12.03 -15.83
C TYR A 331 -17.77 -12.51 -14.50
N LYS A 332 -19.10 -12.41 -14.33
CA LYS A 332 -19.80 -12.66 -13.06
C LYS A 332 -19.18 -11.88 -11.90
N LYS A 333 -18.78 -10.64 -12.18
CA LYS A 333 -18.12 -9.69 -11.27
C LYS A 333 -18.64 -8.28 -11.50
N PRO A 334 -18.49 -7.36 -10.54
CA PRO A 334 -18.80 -5.95 -10.76
C PRO A 334 -17.98 -5.41 -11.94
N VAL A 335 -18.59 -4.49 -12.70
CA VAL A 335 -17.94 -3.80 -13.82
C VAL A 335 -17.96 -2.31 -13.53
N ILE A 336 -16.78 -1.71 -13.57
CA ILE A 336 -16.54 -0.30 -13.30
C ILE A 336 -15.90 0.30 -14.55
N PHE A 337 -16.51 1.37 -15.07
CA PHE A 337 -15.91 2.20 -16.11
C PHE A 337 -15.04 3.23 -15.42
N ASP A 338 -13.84 2.80 -15.03
CA ASP A 338 -12.89 3.63 -14.30
C ASP A 338 -12.36 4.79 -15.14
N GLU A 339 -12.42 4.67 -16.47
CA GLU A 339 -12.18 5.76 -17.40
C GLU A 339 -13.14 5.69 -18.59
N CYS A 340 -13.87 6.77 -18.84
CA CYS A 340 -14.76 6.92 -19.97
C CYS A 340 -14.58 8.27 -20.68
N ARG A 341 -13.32 8.71 -20.77
CA ARG A 341 -12.87 10.09 -21.06
C ARG A 341 -13.12 11.04 -19.88
N TYR A 342 -12.66 12.26 -20.06
CA TYR A 342 -12.72 13.33 -19.07
C TYR A 342 -13.42 14.57 -19.66
N GLU A 343 -14.05 15.36 -18.81
CA GLU A 343 -14.46 16.71 -19.15
C GLU A 343 -13.22 17.61 -19.25
N GLY A 344 -12.97 18.21 -20.41
CA GLY A 344 -11.84 19.14 -20.61
C GLY A 344 -11.27 19.15 -22.02
#